data_AF-L8H7J3-F1
#
_entry.id   AF-L8H7J3-F1
#
_cell.length_a   1.000
_cell.length_b   1.000
_cell.length_c   1.000
_cell.angle_alpha   90.00
_cell.angle_beta   90.00
_cell.angle_gamma   90.00
#
_symmetry.space_group_name_H-M   'P 1'
#
loop_
_entity.id
_entity.type
_entity.pdbx_description
1 polymer ?
#
loop_
_entity_poly.entity_id
_entity_poly.type
_entity_poly.pdbx_seq_one_letter_code
_entity_poly.pdbx_strand_id
1 'polypeptide(L)'
;MAPYCEDAPDYVNVFLHCERCDLHAILTTVGFAGLLTFGVFVSRYLRYRAWWWGLHLLAQAVGLAFVLSGTVVAIRFMGGVLPESKGGPSDTYVGYVTVGFLVVQTILGLCTYFKRKVEGQRIPAFPDRIHWALNWLTLILAYTTIFTGLWVMVLPWYYKVIFGAYTACVVLFSLFLDIATYTDLRVVREELIMEPEVESQVWGDRGRIIKQDHVVQRDARVETQESQPLLS
;
A
#
# COMPACT_ATOMS: atom_id res chain seq x y z
N MET A 1 -42.04 3.33 23.77
CA MET A 1 -42.76 3.90 22.61
C MET A 1 -41.90 5.03 22.06
N ALA A 2 -41.16 4.76 20.98
CA ALA A 2 -40.54 5.80 20.16
C ALA A 2 -41.35 5.85 18.86
N PRO A 3 -42.01 6.98 18.54
CA PRO A 3 -42.69 7.15 17.25
C PRO A 3 -41.65 7.57 16.20
N TYR A 4 -41.99 7.41 14.92
CA TYR A 4 -41.18 7.63 13.70
C TYR A 4 -40.38 6.43 13.21
N CYS A 5 -41.05 5.52 12.48
CA CYS A 5 -40.48 4.77 11.36
C CYS A 5 -41.60 4.03 10.56
N GLU A 6 -42.73 4.68 10.26
CA GLU A 6 -43.80 4.03 9.46
C GLU A 6 -43.62 4.17 7.94
N ASP A 7 -42.67 4.98 7.46
CA ASP A 7 -42.41 5.16 6.02
C ASP A 7 -41.00 4.74 5.57
N ALA A 8 -40.20 4.15 6.48
CA ALA A 8 -38.91 3.62 6.07
C ALA A 8 -39.16 2.26 5.40
N PRO A 9 -38.80 2.08 4.11
CA PRO A 9 -39.02 0.83 3.42
C PRO A 9 -38.37 -0.33 4.19
N ASP A 10 -39.05 -1.48 4.27
CA ASP A 10 -38.77 -2.59 5.19
C ASP A 10 -37.30 -3.01 5.32
N TYR A 11 -36.46 -2.72 4.32
CA TYR A 11 -35.03 -2.95 4.39
C TYR A 11 -34.29 -2.10 5.44
N VAL A 12 -34.76 -0.89 5.78
CA VAL A 12 -34.07 0.03 6.72
C VAL A 12 -34.11 -0.51 8.16
N ASN A 13 -35.24 -1.08 8.58
CA ASN A 13 -35.38 -1.66 9.93
C ASN A 13 -34.57 -2.97 10.10
N VAL A 14 -34.29 -3.69 9.01
CA VAL A 14 -33.47 -4.91 9.03
C VAL A 14 -32.00 -4.60 9.34
N PHE A 15 -31.47 -3.45 8.87
CA PHE A 15 -30.07 -3.11 9.08
C PHE A 15 -29.74 -2.65 10.51
N LEU A 16 -30.65 -1.96 11.19
CA LEU A 16 -30.41 -1.41 12.54
C LEU A 16 -30.34 -2.47 13.66
N HIS A 17 -30.72 -3.72 13.38
CA HIS A 17 -30.66 -4.84 14.34
C HIS A 17 -29.89 -6.05 13.81
N CYS A 18 -29.11 -5.86 12.74
CA CYS A 18 -28.34 -6.94 12.13
C CYS A 18 -26.90 -6.94 12.68
N GLU A 19 -26.65 -7.68 13.76
CA GLU A 19 -25.30 -7.86 14.33
C GLU A 19 -24.26 -8.29 13.29
N ARG A 20 -24.69 -9.04 12.26
CA ARG A 20 -23.84 -9.51 11.17
C ARG A 20 -23.49 -8.39 10.18
N CYS A 21 -24.38 -7.43 10.00
CA CYS A 21 -24.17 -6.25 9.16
C CYS A 21 -23.19 -5.30 9.84
N ASP A 22 -23.30 -5.16 11.17
CA ASP A 22 -22.32 -4.42 11.98
C ASP A 22 -20.95 -5.09 11.90
N LEU A 23 -20.88 -6.41 12.03
CA LEU A 23 -19.62 -7.16 11.89
C LEU A 23 -18.99 -6.97 10.50
N HIS A 24 -19.78 -7.02 9.42
CA HIS A 24 -19.29 -6.72 8.07
C HIS A 24 -18.72 -5.29 7.98
N ALA A 25 -19.46 -4.31 8.47
CA ALA A 25 -19.04 -2.90 8.45
C ALA A 25 -17.75 -2.68 9.26
N ILE A 26 -17.65 -3.26 10.46
CA ILE A 26 -16.46 -3.17 11.31
C ILE A 26 -15.25 -3.81 10.62
N LEU A 27 -15.39 -5.06 10.15
CA LEU A 27 -14.28 -5.80 9.53
C LEU A 27 -13.77 -5.08 8.27
N THR A 28 -14.66 -4.63 7.39
CA THR A 28 -14.26 -3.94 6.17
C THR A 28 -13.70 -2.55 6.43
N THR A 29 -14.25 -1.79 7.39
CA THR A 29 -13.73 -0.46 7.77
C THR A 29 -12.37 -0.57 8.43
N VAL A 30 -12.20 -1.46 9.42
CA VAL A 30 -10.91 -1.67 10.09
C VAL A 30 -9.87 -2.21 9.11
N GLY A 31 -10.26 -3.11 8.21
CA GLY A 31 -9.41 -3.62 7.14
C GLY A 31 -8.93 -2.52 6.20
N PHE A 32 -9.85 -1.88 5.47
CA PHE A 32 -9.54 -0.87 4.45
C PHE A 32 -9.01 0.45 5.03
N ALA A 33 -9.81 1.11 5.88
CA ALA A 33 -9.49 2.44 6.37
C ALA A 33 -8.41 2.40 7.46
N GLY A 34 -8.33 1.32 8.24
CA GLY A 34 -7.31 1.13 9.28
C GLY A 34 -6.05 0.46 8.76
N LEU A 35 -6.05 -0.87 8.71
CA LEU A 35 -4.86 -1.70 8.54
C LEU A 35 -4.20 -1.55 7.16
N LEU A 36 -4.97 -1.54 6.08
CA LEU A 36 -4.43 -1.40 4.72
C LEU A 36 -3.87 0.01 4.51
N THR A 37 -4.59 1.05 4.95
CA THR A 37 -4.10 2.44 4.93
C THR A 37 -2.82 2.58 5.77
N PHE A 38 -2.77 2.00 6.96
CA PHE A 38 -1.56 1.96 7.79
C PHE A 38 -0.40 1.23 7.10
N GLY A 39 -0.67 0.11 6.43
CA GLY A 39 0.32 -0.58 5.62
C GLY A 39 0.92 0.33 4.54
N VAL A 40 0.11 1.12 3.85
CA VAL A 40 0.57 2.09 2.83
C VAL A 40 1.40 3.20 3.46
N PHE A 41 0.99 3.70 4.62
CA PHE A 41 1.76 4.67 5.39
C PHE A 41 3.16 4.14 5.73
N VAL A 42 3.25 2.92 6.28
CA VAL A 42 4.51 2.28 6.64
C VAL A 42 5.42 2.12 5.41
N SER A 43 4.86 1.66 4.29
CA SER A 43 5.66 1.46 3.07
C SER A 43 6.06 2.76 2.39
N ARG A 44 5.45 3.90 2.69
CA ARG A 44 5.80 5.20 2.10
C ARG A 44 6.80 5.96 2.97
N TYR A 45 6.50 6.09 4.26
CA TYR A 45 7.23 7.00 5.13
C TYR A 45 8.29 6.33 6.00
N LEU A 46 8.19 5.01 6.25
CA LEU A 46 9.11 4.31 7.16
C LEU A 46 10.17 3.47 6.45
N ARG A 47 10.34 3.62 5.12
CA ARG A 47 11.30 2.84 4.30
C ARG A 47 12.74 2.85 4.81
N TYR A 48 13.13 3.86 5.58
CA TYR A 48 14.47 4.00 6.16
C TYR A 48 14.72 3.09 7.38
N ARG A 49 13.67 2.49 7.97
CA ARG A 49 13.77 1.60 9.15
C ARG A 49 13.82 0.14 8.73
N ALA A 50 14.84 -0.63 9.11
CA ALA A 50 14.99 -2.03 8.66
C ALA A 50 13.74 -2.94 8.84
N TRP A 51 12.90 -2.67 9.85
CA TRP A 51 11.68 -3.42 10.15
C TRP A 51 10.43 -3.00 9.34
N TRP A 52 10.51 -1.95 8.52
CA TRP A 52 9.36 -1.40 7.78
C TRP A 52 8.66 -2.45 6.91
N TRP A 53 9.45 -3.33 6.30
CA TRP A 53 8.94 -4.35 5.38
C TRP A 53 8.06 -5.37 6.12
N GLY A 54 8.53 -5.86 7.26
CA GLY A 54 7.78 -6.81 8.08
C GLY A 54 6.48 -6.21 8.61
N LEU A 55 6.52 -4.95 9.07
CA LEU A 55 5.33 -4.25 9.55
C LEU A 55 4.33 -3.97 8.42
N HIS A 56 4.81 -3.55 7.24
CA HIS A 56 3.96 -3.37 6.06
C HIS A 56 3.26 -4.68 5.69
N LEU A 57 4.01 -5.78 5.58
CA LEU A 57 3.45 -7.08 5.21
C LEU A 57 2.44 -7.58 6.24
N LEU A 58 2.73 -7.42 7.53
CA LEU A 58 1.81 -7.79 8.60
C LEU A 58 0.50 -7.00 8.52
N ALA A 59 0.59 -5.67 8.41
CA ALA A 59 -0.59 -4.80 8.30
C ALA A 59 -1.43 -5.14 7.05
N GLN A 60 -0.78 -5.39 5.91
CA GLN A 60 -1.45 -5.77 4.67
C GLN A 60 -2.12 -7.15 4.78
N ALA A 61 -1.46 -8.14 5.36
CA ALA A 61 -2.00 -9.49 5.51
C ALA A 61 -3.20 -9.53 6.48
N VAL A 62 -3.10 -8.85 7.63
CA VAL A 62 -4.21 -8.79 8.59
C VAL A 62 -5.36 -7.94 8.02
N GLY A 63 -5.05 -6.83 7.35
CA GLY A 63 -6.06 -6.00 6.68
C GLY A 63 -6.80 -6.76 5.60
N LEU A 64 -6.09 -7.51 4.75
CA LEU A 64 -6.68 -8.39 3.74
C LEU A 64 -7.58 -9.46 4.40
N ALA A 65 -7.13 -10.11 5.46
CA ALA A 65 -7.93 -11.10 6.17
C ALA A 65 -9.25 -10.50 6.69
N PHE A 66 -9.20 -9.30 7.27
CA PHE A 66 -10.38 -8.59 7.75
C PHE A 66 -11.35 -8.27 6.61
N VAL A 67 -10.86 -7.73 5.50
CA VAL A 67 -11.69 -7.41 4.32
C VAL A 67 -12.32 -8.67 3.73
N LEU A 68 -11.57 -9.76 3.58
CA LEU A 68 -12.08 -11.02 3.05
C LEU A 68 -13.12 -11.64 3.98
N SER A 69 -12.87 -11.66 5.29
CA SER A 69 -13.85 -12.12 6.28
C SER A 69 -15.13 -11.27 6.26
N GLY A 70 -15.00 -9.94 6.20
CA GLY A 70 -16.14 -9.04 6.06
C GLY A 70 -16.92 -9.30 4.77
N THR A 71 -16.22 -9.55 3.66
CA THR A 71 -16.84 -9.89 2.37
C THR A 71 -17.61 -11.21 2.44
N VAL A 72 -17.04 -12.23 3.10
CA VAL A 72 -17.73 -13.51 3.32
C VAL A 72 -18.99 -13.32 4.16
N VAL A 73 -18.95 -12.47 5.20
CA VAL A 73 -20.13 -12.14 6.00
C VAL A 73 -21.22 -11.51 5.13
N ALA A 74 -20.86 -10.55 4.26
CA ALA A 74 -21.82 -9.93 3.34
C ALA A 74 -22.44 -10.94 2.35
N ILE A 75 -21.62 -11.78 1.71
CA ILE A 75 -22.11 -12.82 0.79
C ILE A 75 -23.07 -13.78 1.49
N ARG A 76 -22.69 -14.28 2.67
CA ARG A 76 -23.43 -15.34 3.37
C ARG A 76 -24.71 -14.86 4.05
N PHE A 77 -24.71 -13.64 4.58
CA PHE A 77 -25.76 -13.18 5.48
C PHE A 77 -26.53 -11.97 4.98
N MET A 78 -26.00 -11.27 3.98
CA MET A 78 -26.63 -10.09 3.39
C MET A 78 -27.08 -10.37 1.94
N GLY A 79 -27.03 -11.63 1.50
CA GLY A 79 -27.59 -12.10 0.22
C GLY A 79 -26.72 -11.84 -1.02
N GLY A 80 -25.45 -11.49 -0.86
CA GLY A 80 -24.62 -11.04 -1.97
C GLY A 80 -24.16 -12.15 -2.93
N VAL A 81 -24.48 -12.01 -4.22
CA VAL A 81 -23.60 -12.10 -5.43
C VAL A 81 -24.24 -11.41 -6.68
N LEU A 82 -25.56 -11.15 -6.74
CA LEU A 82 -26.20 -10.49 -7.91
C LEU A 82 -27.25 -9.41 -7.52
N PRO A 83 -27.07 -8.13 -7.92
CA PRO A 83 -28.00 -7.02 -7.62
C PRO A 83 -29.33 -6.97 -8.38
N GLU A 84 -29.57 -7.80 -9.40
CA GLU A 84 -30.69 -7.54 -10.32
C GLU A 84 -32.07 -7.98 -9.81
N SER A 85 -32.18 -8.91 -8.86
CA SER A 85 -33.50 -9.50 -8.58
C SER A 85 -34.44 -8.64 -7.73
N LYS A 86 -33.97 -7.56 -7.09
CA LYS A 86 -34.79 -6.75 -6.15
C LYS A 86 -34.46 -5.24 -6.08
N GLY A 87 -33.95 -4.63 -7.15
CA GLY A 87 -33.70 -3.17 -7.17
C GLY A 87 -32.67 -2.70 -6.12
N GLY A 88 -31.69 -3.55 -5.81
CA GLY A 88 -30.66 -3.25 -4.82
C GLY A 88 -29.72 -2.13 -5.28
N PRO A 89 -29.18 -1.31 -4.36
CA PRO A 89 -28.32 -0.18 -4.70
C PRO A 89 -27.05 -0.65 -5.43
N SER A 90 -26.65 0.14 -6.43
CA SER A 90 -25.46 -0.03 -7.30
C SER A 90 -24.13 -0.20 -6.55
N ASP A 91 -24.12 0.10 -5.24
CA ASP A 91 -22.94 0.17 -4.40
C ASP A 91 -22.29 -1.20 -4.13
N THR A 92 -23.06 -2.29 -4.27
CA THR A 92 -22.56 -3.66 -4.09
C THR A 92 -21.49 -4.02 -5.14
N TYR A 93 -21.61 -3.51 -6.36
CA TYR A 93 -20.64 -3.77 -7.43
C TYR A 93 -19.28 -3.11 -7.15
N VAL A 94 -19.29 -1.87 -6.65
CA VAL A 94 -18.06 -1.13 -6.32
C VAL A 94 -17.28 -1.86 -5.22
N GLY A 95 -17.98 -2.41 -4.23
CA GLY A 95 -17.37 -3.22 -3.17
C GLY A 95 -16.64 -4.46 -3.71
N TYR A 96 -17.29 -5.27 -4.56
CA TYR A 96 -16.65 -6.45 -5.14
C TYR A 96 -15.47 -6.11 -6.06
N VAL A 97 -15.60 -5.04 -6.85
CA VAL A 97 -14.50 -4.54 -7.69
C VAL A 97 -13.30 -4.11 -6.82
N THR A 98 -13.57 -3.42 -5.71
CA THR A 98 -12.53 -3.01 -4.75
C THR A 98 -11.81 -4.22 -4.15
N VAL A 99 -12.55 -5.24 -3.71
CA VAL A 99 -11.96 -6.48 -3.18
C VAL A 99 -11.16 -7.21 -4.26
N GLY A 100 -11.66 -7.25 -5.51
CA GLY A 100 -10.92 -7.80 -6.64
C GLY A 100 -9.58 -7.10 -6.87
N PHE A 101 -9.58 -5.77 -6.88
CA PHE A 101 -8.34 -4.99 -6.98
C PHE A 101 -7.39 -5.23 -5.81
N LEU A 102 -7.91 -5.33 -4.58
CA LEU A 102 -7.10 -5.64 -3.40
C LEU A 102 -6.39 -7.01 -3.53
N VAL A 103 -7.09 -8.03 -4.02
CA VAL A 103 -6.51 -9.37 -4.25
C VAL A 103 -5.43 -9.30 -5.33
N VAL A 104 -5.72 -8.67 -6.47
CA VAL A 104 -4.73 -8.50 -7.56
C VAL A 104 -3.51 -7.74 -7.06
N GLN A 105 -3.70 -6.66 -6.31
CA GLN A 105 -2.63 -5.86 -5.74
C GLN A 105 -1.77 -6.69 -4.78
N THR A 106 -2.38 -7.53 -3.94
CA THR A 106 -1.66 -8.43 -3.02
C THR A 106 -0.78 -9.41 -3.81
N ILE A 107 -1.34 -10.03 -4.86
CA ILE A 107 -0.58 -10.95 -5.73
C ILE A 107 0.60 -10.22 -6.37
N LEU A 108 0.41 -9.02 -6.90
CA LEU A 108 1.50 -8.24 -7.49
C LEU A 108 2.57 -7.87 -6.46
N GLY A 109 2.19 -7.55 -5.22
CA GLY A 109 3.11 -7.27 -4.13
C GLY A 109 3.97 -8.49 -3.78
N LEU A 110 3.36 -9.68 -3.71
CA LEU A 110 4.06 -10.94 -3.52
C LEU A 110 5.00 -11.26 -4.69
N CYS A 111 4.55 -11.06 -5.93
CA CYS A 111 5.39 -11.24 -7.13
C CYS A 111 6.63 -10.33 -7.10
N THR A 112 6.47 -9.05 -6.73
CA THR A 112 7.60 -8.12 -6.55
C THR A 112 8.58 -8.62 -5.48
N TYR A 113 8.06 -9.13 -4.35
CA TYR A 113 8.88 -9.69 -3.28
C TYR A 113 9.71 -10.89 -3.75
N PHE A 114 9.08 -11.86 -4.41
CA PHE A 114 9.78 -13.05 -4.90
C PHE A 114 10.80 -12.70 -5.98
N LYS A 115 10.47 -11.79 -6.92
CA LYS A 115 11.43 -11.32 -7.91
C LYS A 115 12.64 -10.65 -7.28
N ARG A 116 12.45 -9.78 -6.28
CA ARG A 116 13.56 -9.15 -5.55
C ARG A 116 14.47 -10.17 -4.86
N LYS A 117 13.90 -11.29 -4.40
CA LYS A 117 14.67 -12.37 -3.77
C LYS A 117 15.48 -13.18 -4.79
N VAL A 118 14.99 -13.33 -6.02
CA VAL A 118 15.61 -14.14 -7.10
C VAL A 118 16.62 -13.32 -7.92
N GLU A 119 16.27 -12.11 -8.33
CA GLU A 119 17.03 -11.30 -9.30
C GLU A 119 18.05 -10.34 -8.64
N GLY A 120 18.13 -10.32 -7.29
CA GLY A 120 18.99 -9.41 -6.53
C GLY A 120 18.31 -8.07 -6.19
N GLN A 121 19.00 -7.20 -5.42
CA GLN A 121 18.39 -6.06 -4.69
C GLN A 121 17.69 -4.98 -5.53
N ARG A 122 17.71 -5.02 -6.86
CA ARG A 122 17.05 -4.00 -7.69
C ARG A 122 15.54 -4.25 -7.73
N ILE A 123 14.77 -3.19 -7.42
CA ILE A 123 13.31 -3.22 -7.51
C ILE A 123 12.93 -3.38 -8.99
N PRO A 124 12.24 -4.46 -9.39
CA PRO A 124 11.89 -4.67 -10.79
C PRO A 124 10.82 -3.65 -11.20
N ALA A 125 11.00 -2.97 -12.34
CA ALA A 125 10.02 -1.98 -12.82
C ALA A 125 8.61 -2.59 -13.01
N PHE A 126 8.54 -3.89 -13.36
CA PHE A 126 7.33 -4.69 -13.37
C PHE A 126 7.51 -5.94 -12.48
N PRO A 127 6.58 -6.21 -11.54
CA PRO A 127 5.24 -5.63 -11.40
C PRO A 127 5.11 -4.38 -10.49
N ASP A 128 6.21 -3.80 -10.00
CA ASP A 128 6.20 -2.79 -8.94
C ASP A 128 5.43 -1.50 -9.29
N ARG A 129 5.60 -0.96 -10.52
CA ARG A 129 4.87 0.25 -10.93
C ARG A 129 3.36 0.07 -10.95
N ILE A 130 2.90 -1.11 -11.41
CA ILE A 130 1.47 -1.44 -11.46
C ILE A 130 0.94 -1.67 -10.07
N HIS A 131 1.69 -2.37 -9.21
CA HIS A 131 1.34 -2.54 -7.79
C HIS A 131 1.15 -1.19 -7.09
N TRP A 132 2.04 -0.23 -7.33
CA TRP A 132 1.93 1.11 -6.76
C TRP A 132 0.72 1.90 -7.28
N ALA A 133 0.45 1.86 -8.59
CA ALA A 133 -0.71 2.54 -9.17
C ALA A 133 -2.04 1.91 -8.68
N LEU A 134 -2.11 0.58 -8.66
CA LEU A 134 -3.28 -0.14 -8.15
C LEU A 134 -3.53 0.09 -6.66
N ASN A 135 -2.48 0.32 -5.87
CA ASN A 135 -2.64 0.69 -4.47
C ASN A 135 -3.45 1.97 -4.29
N TRP A 136 -3.16 3.01 -5.07
CA TRP A 136 -3.92 4.26 -5.01
C TRP A 136 -5.36 4.08 -5.45
N LEU A 137 -5.57 3.36 -6.55
CA LEU A 137 -6.90 3.10 -7.06
C LEU A 137 -7.73 2.29 -6.04
N THR A 138 -7.14 1.25 -5.45
CA THR A 138 -7.79 0.41 -4.44
C THR A 138 -8.15 1.22 -3.20
N LEU A 139 -7.27 2.11 -2.72
CA LEU A 139 -7.59 2.99 -1.60
C LEU A 139 -8.75 3.92 -1.93
N ILE A 140 -8.74 4.61 -3.08
CA ILE A 140 -9.83 5.52 -3.48
C ILE A 140 -11.16 4.76 -3.54
N LEU A 141 -11.17 3.59 -4.18
CA LEU A 141 -12.37 2.74 -4.27
C LEU A 141 -12.82 2.22 -2.90
N ALA A 142 -11.88 1.91 -2.01
CA ALA A 142 -12.20 1.46 -0.66
C ALA A 142 -12.86 2.54 0.19
N TYR A 143 -12.31 3.75 0.22
CA TYR A 143 -12.94 4.87 0.92
C TYR A 143 -14.31 5.20 0.31
N THR A 144 -14.42 5.17 -1.03
CA THR A 144 -15.70 5.34 -1.73
C THR A 144 -16.73 4.28 -1.30
N THR A 145 -16.32 3.00 -1.25
CA THR A 145 -17.17 1.88 -0.83
C THR A 145 -17.63 2.01 0.62
N ILE A 146 -16.75 2.47 1.53
CA ILE A 146 -17.14 2.70 2.92
C ILE A 146 -18.13 3.86 3.00
N PHE A 147 -17.89 4.97 2.30
CA PHE A 147 -18.81 6.11 2.29
C PHE A 147 -20.19 5.76 1.74
N THR A 148 -20.25 5.03 0.62
CA THR A 148 -21.53 4.57 0.07
C THR A 148 -22.21 3.59 1.03
N GLY A 149 -21.47 2.66 1.64
CA GLY A 149 -21.98 1.78 2.68
C GLY A 149 -22.60 2.52 3.87
N LEU A 150 -21.92 3.53 4.41
CA LEU A 150 -22.44 4.38 5.49
C LEU A 150 -23.71 5.14 5.07
N TRP A 151 -23.85 5.46 3.78
CA TRP A 151 -25.04 6.11 3.26
C TRP A 151 -26.22 5.15 3.16
N VAL A 152 -25.99 3.95 2.63
CA VAL A 152 -27.00 2.88 2.47
C VAL A 152 -27.50 2.36 3.81
N MET A 153 -26.63 2.23 4.82
CA MET A 153 -27.02 1.77 6.16
C MET A 153 -27.87 2.80 6.94
N VAL A 154 -28.16 3.97 6.35
CA VAL A 154 -28.95 5.06 6.96
C VAL A 154 -28.46 5.40 8.37
N LEU A 155 -27.14 5.31 8.59
CA LEU A 155 -26.55 5.60 9.89
C LEU A 155 -26.73 7.08 10.25
N PRO A 156 -26.84 7.39 11.55
CA PRO A 156 -26.88 8.77 12.02
C PRO A 156 -25.76 9.63 11.43
N TRP A 157 -26.08 10.88 11.10
CA TRP A 157 -25.20 11.79 10.36
C TRP A 157 -23.81 11.97 11.00
N TYR A 158 -23.71 11.86 12.33
CA TYR A 158 -22.46 12.01 13.05
C TYR A 158 -21.42 10.93 12.70
N TYR A 159 -21.83 9.69 12.38
CA TYR A 159 -20.88 8.66 11.92
C TYR A 159 -20.24 9.02 10.58
N LYS A 160 -21.04 9.58 9.67
CA LYS A 160 -20.57 10.06 8.35
C LYS A 160 -19.58 11.21 8.53
N VAL A 161 -19.86 12.13 9.44
CA VAL A 161 -18.96 13.25 9.77
C VAL A 161 -17.68 12.77 10.44
N ILE A 162 -17.74 11.84 11.38
CA ILE A 162 -16.55 11.26 12.03
C ILE A 162 -15.66 10.57 10.99
N PHE A 163 -16.24 9.75 10.11
CA PHE A 163 -15.47 9.07 9.07
C PHE A 163 -14.90 10.06 8.03
N GLY A 164 -15.65 11.12 7.70
CA GLY A 164 -15.15 12.20 6.85
C GLY A 164 -14.01 12.97 7.47
N ALA A 165 -14.11 13.31 8.75
CA ALA A 165 -13.02 13.94 9.50
C ALA A 165 -11.78 13.02 9.56
N TYR A 166 -11.97 11.73 9.82
CA TYR A 166 -10.90 10.73 9.78
C TYR A 166 -10.19 10.71 8.42
N THR A 167 -10.97 10.60 7.33
CA THR A 167 -10.44 10.57 5.96
C THR A 167 -9.66 11.84 5.65
N ALA A 168 -10.20 13.01 6.01
CA ALA A 168 -9.52 14.29 5.85
C ALA A 168 -8.21 14.35 6.65
N CYS A 169 -8.19 13.87 7.90
CA CYS A 169 -6.98 13.79 8.70
C CYS A 169 -5.93 12.89 8.05
N VAL A 170 -6.30 11.71 7.56
CA VAL A 170 -5.38 10.79 6.86
C VAL A 170 -4.77 11.46 5.62
N VAL A 171 -5.59 12.11 4.79
CA VAL A 171 -5.13 12.78 3.57
C VAL A 171 -4.23 13.98 3.90
N LEU A 172 -4.66 14.87 4.79
CA LEU A 172 -3.90 16.05 5.19
C LEU A 172 -2.57 15.68 5.86
N PHE A 173 -2.58 14.66 6.72
CA PHE A 173 -1.37 14.15 7.35
C PHE A 173 -0.40 13.53 6.33
N SER A 174 -0.91 12.75 5.38
CA SER A 174 -0.10 12.18 4.30
C SER A 174 0.50 13.27 3.40
N LEU A 175 -0.29 14.30 3.05
CA LEU A 175 0.19 15.46 2.29
C LEU A 175 1.26 16.23 3.05
N PHE A 176 1.06 16.48 4.35
CA PHE A 176 2.04 17.13 5.19
C PHE A 176 3.38 16.37 5.19
N LEU A 177 3.35 15.04 5.34
CA LEU A 177 4.56 14.22 5.31
C LEU A 177 5.21 14.16 3.94
N ASP A 178 4.42 14.12 2.86
CA ASP A 178 4.94 14.19 1.49
C ASP A 178 5.69 15.50 1.25
N ILE A 179 5.11 16.64 1.68
CA ILE A 179 5.74 17.96 1.58
C ILE A 179 7.03 17.99 2.40
N ALA A 180 6.98 17.57 3.67
CA ALA A 180 8.16 17.55 4.54
C ALA A 180 9.30 16.70 3.96
N THR A 181 8.98 15.49 3.47
CA THR A 181 9.96 14.59 2.85
C THR A 181 10.53 15.18 1.56
N TYR A 182 9.71 15.87 0.77
CA TYR A 182 10.16 16.50 -0.47
C TYR A 182 11.09 17.70 -0.21
N THR A 183 10.80 18.49 0.82
CA THR A 183 11.64 19.61 1.23
C THR A 183 13.01 19.13 1.70
N ASP A 184 13.08 18.08 2.52
CA ASP A 184 14.36 17.51 2.97
C ASP A 184 15.21 17.00 1.79
N LEU A 185 14.61 16.31 0.82
CA LEU A 185 15.31 15.83 -0.37
C LEU A 185 15.83 16.98 -1.25
N ARG A 186 15.13 18.11 -1.28
CA ARG A 186 15.55 19.29 -2.02
C ARG A 186 16.77 19.94 -1.36
N VAL A 187 16.77 20.08 -0.04
CA VAL A 187 17.92 20.63 0.71
C VAL A 187 19.17 19.79 0.49
N VAL A 188 19.07 18.47 0.65
CA VAL A 188 20.20 17.55 0.42
C VAL A 188 20.71 17.62 -1.02
N ARG A 189 19.80 17.72 -2.00
CA ARG A 189 20.19 17.87 -3.41
C ARG A 189 20.93 19.19 -3.65
N GLU A 190 20.46 20.30 -3.09
CA GLU A 190 21.09 21.61 -3.25
C GLU A 190 22.48 21.63 -2.58
N GLU A 191 22.66 20.98 -1.42
CA GLU A 191 23.97 20.79 -0.77
C GLU A 191 24.95 19.99 -1.66
N LEU A 192 24.51 18.86 -2.22
CA LEU A 192 25.34 18.03 -3.11
C LEU A 192 25.72 18.71 -4.44
N ILE A 193 24.92 19.66 -4.91
CA ILE A 193 25.19 20.43 -6.15
C ILE A 193 26.10 21.63 -5.89
N MET A 194 26.21 22.11 -4.64
CA MET A 194 27.07 23.23 -4.25
C MET A 194 28.49 22.80 -3.85
N GLU A 195 28.72 21.53 -3.50
CA GLU A 195 30.05 20.98 -3.23
C GLU A 195 30.98 20.63 -4.43
N PRO A 196 30.56 20.52 -5.71
CA PRO A 196 31.46 20.05 -6.78
C PRO A 196 32.46 21.12 -7.28
N GLU A 197 32.31 22.40 -6.92
CA GLU A 197 33.20 23.45 -7.41
C GLU A 197 34.50 23.61 -6.59
N VAL A 198 34.48 23.34 -5.29
CA VAL A 198 35.65 23.58 -4.42
C VAL A 198 36.73 22.49 -4.58
N GLU A 199 36.35 21.24 -4.84
CA GLU A 199 37.34 20.16 -5.00
C GLU A 199 38.06 20.20 -6.36
N SER A 200 37.43 20.76 -7.39
CA SER A 200 38.03 20.91 -8.73
C SER A 200 39.10 22.01 -8.79
N GLN A 201 38.99 23.07 -7.96
CA GLN A 201 40.01 24.13 -7.86
C GLN A 201 41.25 23.71 -7.05
N VAL A 202 41.12 22.79 -6.09
CA VAL A 202 42.28 22.30 -5.32
C VAL A 202 43.16 21.34 -6.14
N TRP A 203 42.60 20.69 -7.16
CA TRP A 203 43.35 19.84 -8.09
C TRP A 203 43.91 20.58 -9.31
N GLY A 204 43.46 21.82 -9.58
CA GLY A 204 43.93 22.64 -10.71
C GLY A 204 45.35 23.20 -10.55
N ASP A 205 45.83 23.37 -9.31
CA ASP A 205 47.10 24.07 -9.02
C ASP A 205 48.25 23.18 -8.55
N ARG A 206 48.04 21.87 -8.36
CA ARG A 206 49.14 20.92 -8.13
C ARG A 206 49.45 20.14 -9.40
N GLY A 207 50.35 20.74 -10.16
CA GLY A 207 50.78 20.27 -11.47
C GLY A 207 51.23 18.82 -11.55
N ARG A 208 50.88 18.24 -12.69
CA ARG A 208 51.78 17.63 -13.68
C ARG A 208 52.50 16.32 -13.28
N ILE A 209 52.48 15.40 -14.26
CA ILE A 209 53.15 14.07 -14.36
C ILE A 209 52.23 12.97 -13.78
N ILE A 210 51.58 12.12 -14.58
CA ILE A 210 52.16 11.07 -15.43
C ILE A 210 51.34 10.87 -16.71
N LYS A 211 52.07 10.70 -17.82
CA LYS A 211 51.59 10.35 -19.16
C LYS A 211 50.92 8.96 -19.20
N GLN A 212 49.90 8.86 -20.05
CA GLN A 212 49.61 7.75 -20.98
C GLN A 212 50.36 6.42 -20.76
N ASP A 213 49.63 5.36 -20.48
CA ASP A 213 49.44 4.19 -21.37
C ASP A 213 48.95 2.99 -20.55
N HIS A 214 47.77 2.45 -20.88
CA HIS A 214 47.56 1.02 -21.11
C HIS A 214 46.09 0.73 -21.45
N VAL A 215 45.90 0.66 -22.77
CA VAL A 215 44.88 -0.13 -23.46
C VAL A 215 45.24 -1.61 -23.29
N VAL A 216 44.24 -2.44 -22.95
CA VAL A 216 44.08 -3.89 -23.24
C VAL A 216 44.94 -4.93 -22.48
N GLN A 217 44.26 -5.77 -21.67
CA GLN A 217 44.31 -7.27 -21.64
C GLN A 217 43.51 -7.75 -20.41
N ARG A 218 42.29 -8.29 -20.53
CA ARG A 218 41.93 -9.70 -20.80
C ARG A 218 42.92 -10.75 -20.28
N ASP A 219 42.33 -11.68 -19.51
CA ASP A 219 42.79 -13.01 -19.14
C ASP A 219 44.00 -13.14 -18.21
N ALA A 220 43.73 -13.62 -16.99
CA ALA A 220 44.32 -14.83 -16.41
C ALA A 220 44.17 -14.79 -14.88
N ARG A 221 43.10 -15.41 -14.35
CA ARG A 221 43.18 -15.97 -12.99
C ARG A 221 43.54 -17.44 -13.14
N VAL A 222 44.85 -17.61 -13.14
CA VAL A 222 45.63 -18.84 -13.14
C VAL A 222 45.13 -19.79 -12.05
N GLU A 223 44.90 -21.02 -12.49
CA GLU A 223 44.85 -22.24 -11.69
C GLU A 223 46.04 -22.32 -10.74
N THR A 224 45.79 -22.66 -9.48
CA THR A 224 46.82 -23.31 -8.66
C THR A 224 46.29 -24.68 -8.28
N GLN A 225 46.93 -25.67 -8.89
CA GLN A 225 46.76 -27.10 -8.77
C GLN A 225 47.63 -27.65 -7.62
N GLU A 226 47.34 -28.90 -7.25
CA GLU A 226 48.14 -29.86 -6.46
C GLU A 226 47.92 -29.85 -4.93
N SER A 227 47.21 -30.83 -4.34
CA SER A 227 47.51 -32.28 -4.17
C SER A 227 48.68 -32.48 -3.19
N GLN A 228 48.50 -33.04 -1.98
CA GLN A 228 48.40 -34.46 -1.59
C GLN A 228 48.52 -34.54 -0.04
N PRO A 229 48.54 -35.71 0.65
CA PRO A 229 47.81 -36.98 0.46
C PRO A 229 47.12 -37.47 1.76
N LEU A 230 46.28 -38.50 1.59
CA LEU A 230 45.78 -39.40 2.64
C LEU A 230 46.92 -40.23 3.26
N LEU A 231 47.01 -40.26 4.59
CA LEU A 231 47.52 -41.30 5.50
C LEU A 231 47.02 -40.83 6.90
N SER A 232 46.32 -41.58 7.75
CA SER A 232 46.23 -43.00 8.04
C SER A 232 44.84 -43.37 8.55
#